data_AF-A0A229W1D7-F1
#
_entry.id   AF-A0A229W1D7-F1
#
_cell.length_a   1.000
_cell.length_b   1.000
_cell.length_c   1.000
_cell.angle_alpha   90.00
_cell.angle_beta   90.00
_cell.angle_gamma   90.00
#
_symmetry.space_group_name_H-M   'P 1'
#
loop_
_entity.id
_entity.type
_entity.pdbx_description
1 polymer ?
#
loop_
_entity_poly.entity_id
_entity_poly.type
_entity_poly.pdbx_seq_one_letter_code
_entity_poly.pdbx_strand_id
1 'polypeptide(L)'
;METVIEDDNLIIRPEAGETTKGLVCSLRSIAVWQQLLGTRSPTETVAMMMQAQDPGIINRATGENAWTSAYTQLERDRLQDLNQTRKAALHRATNPRTRALSIDGRETTRRLLGLPGNPIDTYEATAALATGQTEDEEAMDVPLPDGIDETTLTILLDGQAPLLEQEGTAFLESLVRITTDPQPQP
;
A
#
# COMPACT_ATOMS: atom_id res chain seq x y z
N MET A 1 8.74 15.12 -19.04
CA MET A 1 7.72 15.54 -18.04
C MET A 1 8.30 16.45 -16.99
N GLU A 2 7.48 17.37 -16.47
CA GLU A 2 7.82 18.19 -15.29
C GLU A 2 7.28 17.54 -14.01
N THR A 3 8.15 17.31 -13.03
CA THR A 3 7.79 16.74 -11.72
C THR A 3 8.13 17.74 -10.62
N VAL A 4 7.15 18.07 -9.78
CA VAL A 4 7.27 19.12 -8.76
C VAL A 4 6.36 18.81 -7.56
N ILE A 5 6.77 19.30 -6.38
CA ILE A 5 5.94 19.31 -5.17
C ILE A 5 5.50 20.75 -4.89
N GLU A 6 4.20 20.98 -4.86
CA GLU A 6 3.54 22.27 -4.58
C GLU A 6 2.40 22.05 -3.58
N ASP A 7 2.38 22.82 -2.49
CA ASP A 7 1.32 22.78 -1.46
C ASP A 7 0.96 21.35 -0.98
N ASP A 8 1.99 20.55 -0.62
CA ASP A 8 1.87 19.14 -0.22
C ASP A 8 1.26 18.21 -1.28
N ASN A 9 1.29 18.60 -2.55
CA ASN A 9 0.88 17.77 -3.68
C ASN A 9 2.06 17.47 -4.60
N LEU A 10 2.19 16.20 -4.97
CA LEU A 10 3.01 15.78 -6.09
C LEU A 10 2.25 16.06 -7.39
N ILE A 11 2.90 16.77 -8.30
CA ILE A 11 2.38 17.12 -9.61
C ILE A 11 3.38 16.61 -10.66
N ILE A 12 2.91 15.70 -11.51
CA ILE A 12 3.62 15.19 -12.69
C ILE A 12 2.84 15.67 -13.92
N ARG A 13 3.40 16.64 -14.64
CA ARG A 13 2.77 17.27 -15.79
C ARG A 13 3.26 16.59 -17.07
N PRO A 14 2.35 16.04 -17.90
CA PRO A 14 2.72 15.50 -19.19
C PRO A 14 3.10 16.63 -20.13
N GLU A 15 4.09 16.41 -20.98
CA GLU A 15 4.46 17.38 -22.01
C GLU A 15 3.45 17.38 -23.16
N ALA A 16 3.39 18.49 -23.90
CA ALA A 16 2.51 18.60 -25.04
C ALA A 16 2.87 17.56 -26.12
N GLY A 17 2.00 16.58 -26.32
CA GLY A 17 2.18 15.50 -27.29
C GLY A 17 2.57 14.15 -26.68
N GLU A 18 2.79 14.07 -25.37
CA GLU A 18 2.95 12.78 -24.68
C GLU A 18 1.59 12.09 -24.48
N THR A 19 1.57 10.76 -24.64
CA THR A 19 0.39 9.94 -24.38
C THR A 19 0.27 9.51 -22.92
N THR A 20 1.35 9.66 -22.16
CA THR A 20 1.41 9.28 -20.74
C THR A 20 0.56 10.23 -19.91
N LYS A 21 -0.26 9.68 -19.02
CA LYS A 21 -1.14 10.48 -18.15
C LYS A 21 -0.30 11.17 -17.07
N GLY A 22 -0.62 12.44 -16.78
CA GLY A 22 -0.10 13.11 -15.60
C GLY A 22 -0.67 12.54 -14.30
N LEU A 23 -0.06 12.93 -13.19
CA LEU A 23 -0.53 12.60 -11.84
C LEU A 23 -0.60 13.88 -11.02
N VAL A 24 -1.70 14.06 -10.30
CA VAL A 24 -1.81 15.07 -9.24
C VAL A 24 -2.37 14.35 -8.02
N CYS A 25 -1.58 14.28 -6.96
CA CYS A 25 -2.00 13.66 -5.71
C CYS A 25 -1.35 14.34 -4.51
N SER A 26 -2.03 14.30 -3.37
CA SER A 26 -1.43 14.78 -2.13
C SER A 26 -0.38 13.79 -1.63
N LEU A 27 0.63 14.28 -0.90
CA LEU A 27 1.62 13.44 -0.23
C LEU A 27 0.95 12.45 0.75
N ARG A 28 -0.14 12.86 1.40
CA ARG A 28 -1.01 11.96 2.17
C ARG A 28 -1.53 10.79 1.34
N SER A 29 -1.95 11.04 0.11
CA SER A 29 -2.47 9.98 -0.76
C SER A 29 -1.38 8.96 -1.10
N ILE A 30 -0.15 9.42 -1.34
CA ILE A 30 1.02 8.56 -1.54
C ILE A 30 1.25 7.71 -0.29
N ALA A 31 1.28 8.31 0.90
CA ALA A 31 1.47 7.58 2.15
C ALA A 31 0.37 6.53 2.41
N VAL A 32 -0.89 6.84 2.11
CA VAL A 32 -2.02 5.91 2.24
C VAL A 32 -1.91 4.76 1.24
N TRP A 33 -1.63 5.07 -0.03
CA TRP A 33 -1.43 4.05 -1.06
C TRP A 33 -0.26 3.14 -0.72
N GLN A 34 0.82 3.69 -0.15
CA GLN A 34 1.96 2.90 0.29
C GLN A 34 1.56 1.85 1.33
N GLN A 35 0.73 2.21 2.30
CA GLN A 35 0.21 1.25 3.28
C GLN A 35 -0.72 0.23 2.63
N LEU A 36 -1.64 0.66 1.77
CA LEU A 36 -2.65 -0.23 1.15
C LEU A 36 -2.04 -1.20 0.14
N LEU A 37 -1.00 -0.79 -0.59
CA LEU A 37 -0.32 -1.62 -1.58
C LEU A 37 0.89 -2.36 -1.01
N GLY A 38 1.41 -1.95 0.15
CA GLY A 38 2.59 -2.56 0.76
C GLY A 38 3.87 -2.32 -0.05
N THR A 39 4.01 -1.13 -0.62
CA THR A 39 5.21 -0.71 -1.35
C THR A 39 6.35 -0.34 -0.39
N ARG A 40 7.58 -0.49 -0.87
CA ARG A 40 8.82 -0.29 -0.12
C ARG A 40 9.29 1.15 -0.16
N SER A 41 8.93 1.90 -1.20
CA SER A 41 9.30 3.31 -1.35
C SER A 41 8.14 4.19 -1.84
N PRO A 42 8.18 5.51 -1.55
CA PRO A 42 7.26 6.47 -2.15
C PRO A 42 7.33 6.47 -3.68
N THR A 43 8.53 6.33 -4.26
CA THR A 43 8.74 6.26 -5.73
C THR A 43 8.01 5.07 -6.35
N GLU A 44 8.16 3.87 -5.78
CA GLU A 44 7.43 2.66 -6.20
C GLU A 44 5.91 2.88 -6.09
N THR A 45 5.47 3.56 -5.03
CA THR A 45 4.05 3.88 -4.81
C THR A 45 3.51 4.77 -5.93
N VAL A 46 4.26 5.81 -6.31
CA VAL A 46 3.89 6.71 -7.42
C VAL A 46 3.83 5.93 -8.73
N ALA A 47 4.80 5.06 -9.00
CA ALA A 47 4.77 4.21 -10.19
C ALA A 47 3.49 3.35 -10.24
N MET A 48 3.12 2.73 -9.12
CA MET A 48 1.86 1.98 -9.02
C MET A 48 0.61 2.86 -9.16
N MET A 49 0.60 4.07 -8.59
CA MET A 49 -0.50 5.01 -8.75
C MET A 49 -0.75 5.37 -10.22
N MET A 50 0.31 5.54 -11.00
CA MET A 50 0.22 5.89 -12.42
C MET A 50 -0.18 4.70 -13.31
N GLN A 51 0.14 3.48 -12.89
CA GLN A 51 -0.20 2.25 -13.62
C GLN A 51 -1.54 1.63 -13.20
N ALA A 52 -2.07 1.99 -12.04
CA ALA A 52 -3.29 1.41 -11.50
C ALA A 52 -4.46 1.55 -12.48
N GLN A 53 -5.07 0.42 -12.80
CA GLN A 53 -6.26 0.37 -13.62
C GLN A 53 -7.47 0.70 -12.76
N ASP A 54 -8.49 1.30 -13.39
CA ASP A 54 -9.79 1.44 -12.73
C ASP A 54 -10.37 0.04 -12.50
N PRO A 55 -10.55 -0.39 -11.23
CA PRO A 55 -11.07 -1.72 -10.92
C PRO A 55 -12.56 -1.85 -11.29
N GLY A 56 -13.21 -0.77 -11.72
CA GLY A 56 -14.60 -0.74 -12.10
C GLY A 56 -15.54 -0.69 -10.90
N ILE A 57 -16.79 -1.10 -11.12
CA ILE A 57 -17.85 -0.94 -10.12
C ILE A 57 -17.70 -1.97 -9.00
N ILE A 58 -17.80 -1.46 -7.78
CA ILE A 58 -18.01 -2.17 -6.50
C ILE A 58 -18.78 -3.49 -6.70
N ASN A 59 -18.30 -4.58 -6.10
CA ASN A 59 -19.01 -5.86 -6.11
C ASN A 59 -20.40 -5.67 -5.52
N ARG A 60 -21.44 -5.69 -6.37
CA ARG A 60 -22.82 -5.37 -5.94
C ARG A 60 -23.40 -6.38 -4.95
N ALA A 61 -22.86 -7.60 -4.90
CA ALA A 61 -23.33 -8.62 -3.98
C ALA A 61 -22.76 -8.43 -2.56
N THR A 62 -21.51 -7.97 -2.45
CA THR A 62 -20.80 -7.84 -1.16
C THR A 62 -20.60 -6.38 -0.71
N GLY A 63 -20.77 -5.41 -1.61
CA GLY A 63 -20.43 -4.01 -1.38
C GLY A 63 -18.93 -3.73 -1.36
N GLU A 64 -18.10 -4.74 -1.63
CA GLU A 64 -16.64 -4.64 -1.54
C GLU A 64 -16.05 -3.97 -2.79
N ASN A 65 -15.05 -3.13 -2.57
CA ASN A 65 -14.26 -2.51 -3.63
C ASN A 65 -12.86 -3.11 -3.67
N ALA A 66 -12.04 -2.66 -4.62
CA ALA A 66 -10.67 -3.17 -4.79
C ALA A 66 -9.81 -3.02 -3.52
N TRP A 67 -10.13 -2.06 -2.66
CA TRP A 67 -9.35 -1.73 -1.46
C TRP A 67 -9.82 -2.46 -0.21
N THR A 68 -11.02 -3.05 -0.20
CA THR A 68 -11.62 -3.62 1.01
C THR A 68 -10.71 -4.65 1.67
N SER A 69 -10.07 -5.51 0.87
CA SER A 69 -9.16 -6.53 1.39
C SER A 69 -7.91 -5.94 2.04
N ALA A 70 -7.31 -4.89 1.47
CA ALA A 70 -6.17 -4.21 2.07
C ALA A 70 -6.55 -3.52 3.39
N TYR A 71 -7.69 -2.83 3.43
CA TYR A 71 -8.19 -2.22 4.67
C TYR A 71 -8.41 -3.25 5.78
N THR A 72 -9.10 -4.35 5.48
CA THR A 72 -9.33 -5.44 6.45
C THR A 72 -8.03 -6.05 6.95
N GLN A 73 -7.01 -6.18 6.09
CA GLN A 73 -5.71 -6.64 6.52
C GLN A 73 -5.02 -5.63 7.43
N LEU A 74 -4.92 -4.36 7.03
CA LEU A 74 -4.26 -3.32 7.83
C LEU A 74 -4.90 -3.18 9.22
N GLU A 75 -6.23 -3.23 9.30
CA GLU A 75 -6.93 -3.22 10.57
C GLU A 75 -6.58 -4.44 11.43
N ARG A 76 -6.58 -5.64 10.83
CA ARG A 76 -6.20 -6.88 11.51
C ARG A 76 -4.77 -6.81 12.04
N ASP A 77 -3.82 -6.39 11.20
CA ASP A 77 -2.40 -6.28 11.55
C ASP A 77 -2.24 -5.29 12.71
N ARG A 78 -2.90 -4.13 12.63
CA ARG A 78 -2.86 -3.12 13.68
C ARG A 78 -3.45 -3.62 15.00
N LEU A 79 -4.57 -4.34 14.96
CA LEU A 79 -5.15 -4.97 16.15
C LEU A 79 -4.25 -6.08 16.71
N GLN A 80 -3.55 -6.82 15.87
CA GLN A 80 -2.57 -7.81 16.31
C GLN A 80 -1.40 -7.14 17.02
N ASP A 81 -0.82 -6.07 16.48
CA ASP A 81 0.27 -5.32 17.13
C ASP A 81 -0.16 -4.75 18.49
N LEU A 82 -1.36 -4.18 18.56
CA LEU A 82 -1.95 -3.68 19.81
C LEU A 82 -2.22 -4.80 20.83
N ASN A 83 -2.56 -6.00 20.36
CA ASN A 83 -2.78 -7.15 21.24
C ASN A 83 -1.47 -7.84 21.63
N GLN A 84 -0.46 -7.88 20.76
CA GLN A 84 0.88 -8.40 21.05
C GLN A 84 1.58 -7.53 22.10
N THR A 85 1.44 -6.21 22.00
CA THR A 85 1.90 -5.29 23.06
C THR A 85 1.16 -5.51 24.39
N ARG A 86 -0.06 -6.08 24.37
CA ARG A 86 -0.87 -6.37 25.57
C ARG A 86 -0.77 -7.81 26.08
N LYS A 87 -0.39 -8.79 25.26
CA LYS A 87 -0.22 -10.22 25.58
C LYS A 87 0.82 -10.85 24.66
N ALA A 88 1.78 -11.57 25.23
CA ALA A 88 2.64 -12.47 24.45
C ALA A 88 1.79 -13.56 23.77
N ALA A 89 1.54 -13.43 22.47
CA ALA A 89 0.85 -14.46 21.70
C ALA A 89 1.48 -14.59 20.30
N LEU A 90 2.26 -15.65 20.13
CA LEU A 90 2.50 -16.27 18.82
C LEU A 90 1.21 -16.98 18.40
N HIS A 91 0.72 -16.69 17.19
CA HIS A 91 0.30 -17.66 16.15
C HIS A 91 -0.50 -16.93 15.06
N ARG A 92 -0.18 -17.22 13.78
CA ARG A 92 -0.73 -16.58 12.57
C ARG A 92 -2.23 -16.82 12.42
N ALA A 93 -2.94 -15.83 11.90
CA ALA A 93 -4.34 -15.99 11.50
C ALA A 93 -4.43 -16.96 10.31
N THR A 94 -4.93 -18.16 10.57
CA THR A 94 -5.34 -19.12 9.54
C THR A 94 -6.81 -18.86 9.23
N ASN A 95 -7.22 -19.06 7.97
CA ASN A 95 -8.63 -19.07 7.64
C ASN A 95 -9.30 -20.19 8.46
N PRO A 96 -10.26 -19.89 9.35
CA PRO A 96 -10.81 -20.85 10.29
C PRO A 96 -11.56 -22.00 9.60
N ARG A 97 -11.98 -21.81 8.35
CA ARG A 97 -12.76 -22.79 7.57
C ARG A 97 -11.86 -23.69 6.72
N THR A 98 -10.82 -23.15 6.10
CA THR A 98 -9.96 -23.90 5.17
C THR A 98 -8.64 -24.34 5.80
N ARG A 99 -8.28 -23.81 6.98
CA ARG A 99 -6.94 -23.91 7.61
C ARG A 99 -5.79 -23.46 6.71
N ALA A 100 -6.10 -22.94 5.52
CA ALA A 100 -5.15 -22.27 4.66
C ALA A 100 -4.73 -20.96 5.33
N LEU A 101 -3.53 -20.52 4.98
CA LEU A 101 -3.06 -19.20 5.34
C LEU A 101 -4.00 -18.15 4.74
N SER A 102 -4.29 -17.07 5.48
CA SER A 102 -5.09 -15.98 4.94
C SER A 102 -4.36 -15.35 3.75
N ILE A 103 -5.06 -15.21 2.62
CA ILE A 103 -4.57 -14.45 1.47
C ILE A 103 -4.30 -13.02 1.92
N ASP A 104 -3.16 -12.46 1.48
CA ASP A 104 -2.82 -11.06 1.71
C ASP A 104 -3.82 -10.17 0.93
N GLY A 105 -4.52 -9.33 1.67
CA GLY A 105 -5.48 -8.37 1.15
C GLY A 105 -4.85 -7.22 0.36
N ARG A 106 -3.57 -6.88 0.57
CA ARG A 106 -2.82 -5.94 -0.28
C ARG A 106 -2.52 -6.58 -1.63
N GLU A 107 -2.13 -7.86 -1.65
CA GLU A 107 -1.94 -8.62 -2.89
C GLU A 107 -3.25 -8.74 -3.68
N THR A 108 -4.36 -9.01 -3.00
CA THR A 108 -5.69 -9.02 -3.61
C THR A 108 -6.04 -7.67 -4.23
N THR A 109 -5.72 -6.57 -3.53
CA THR A 109 -5.93 -5.20 -4.01
C THR A 109 -5.10 -4.92 -5.26
N ARG A 110 -3.79 -5.24 -5.25
CA ARG A 110 -2.89 -5.05 -6.39
C ARG A 110 -3.41 -5.79 -7.63
N ARG A 111 -3.81 -7.05 -7.47
CA ARG A 111 -4.40 -7.84 -8.56
C ARG A 111 -5.67 -7.20 -9.15
N LEU A 112 -6.55 -6.66 -8.31
CA LEU A 112 -7.78 -5.99 -8.77
C LEU A 112 -7.51 -4.67 -9.49
N LEU A 113 -6.40 -4.00 -9.16
CA LEU A 113 -5.93 -2.78 -9.83
C LEU A 113 -5.07 -3.08 -11.07
N GLY A 114 -4.90 -4.37 -11.45
CA GLY A 114 -4.02 -4.77 -12.55
C GLY A 114 -2.53 -4.50 -12.28
N LEU A 115 -2.14 -4.39 -11.01
CA LEU A 115 -0.78 -4.12 -10.57
C LEU A 115 0.00 -5.42 -10.31
N PRO A 116 1.33 -5.38 -10.40
CA PRO A 116 2.19 -6.50 -10.02
C PRO A 116 1.94 -6.95 -8.57
N GLY A 117 2.14 -8.24 -8.28
CA GLY A 117 2.02 -8.80 -6.93
C GLY A 117 3.00 -8.19 -5.93
N ASN A 118 2.82 -8.48 -4.64
CA ASN A 118 3.76 -8.06 -3.60
C ASN A 118 4.98 -9.01 -3.61
N PRO A 119 6.24 -8.52 -3.55
CA PRO A 119 7.39 -9.39 -3.31
C PRO A 119 7.37 -10.05 -1.93
N ILE A 120 6.57 -9.55 -1.00
CA ILE A 120 6.46 -10.11 0.35
C ILE A 120 5.20 -10.96 0.44
N ASP A 121 5.26 -12.19 -0.06
CA ASP A 121 4.65 -13.25 0.75
C ASP A 121 5.52 -13.30 2.01
N THR A 122 5.03 -12.73 3.10
CA THR A 122 5.77 -12.68 4.38
C THR A 122 6.25 -14.07 4.80
N TYR A 123 5.65 -15.13 4.28
CA TYR A 123 6.12 -16.50 4.42
C TYR A 123 7.24 -16.90 3.47
N GLU A 124 7.28 -16.52 2.18
CA GLU A 124 8.44 -16.81 1.32
C GLU A 124 9.68 -16.14 1.90
N ALA A 125 9.59 -14.88 2.34
CA ALA A 125 10.70 -14.21 3.02
C ALA A 125 11.10 -14.92 4.34
N THR A 126 10.15 -15.38 5.16
CA THR A 126 10.44 -16.07 6.42
C THR A 126 10.94 -17.52 6.21
N ALA A 127 10.44 -18.22 5.19
CA ALA A 127 10.84 -19.57 4.81
C ALA A 127 12.20 -19.56 4.11
N ALA A 128 12.47 -18.57 3.26
CA ALA A 128 13.76 -18.23 2.67
C ALA A 128 14.81 -17.98 3.76
N LEU A 129 14.49 -17.12 4.74
CA LEU A 129 15.33 -16.87 5.92
C LEU A 129 15.55 -18.14 6.77
N ALA A 130 14.53 -18.98 6.93
CA ALA A 130 14.63 -20.22 7.70
C ALA A 130 15.38 -21.36 6.97
N THR A 131 15.43 -21.33 5.64
CA THR A 131 16.11 -22.33 4.80
C THR A 131 17.47 -21.85 4.29
N GLY A 132 17.86 -20.60 4.58
CA GLY A 132 19.10 -19.99 4.10
C GLY A 132 19.10 -19.71 2.60
N GLN A 133 17.94 -19.80 1.94
CA GLN A 133 17.76 -19.36 0.56
C GLN A 133 17.53 -17.85 0.56
N THR A 134 18.58 -17.05 0.53
CA THR A 134 18.44 -15.68 0.02
C THR A 134 18.30 -15.80 -1.49
N GLU A 135 17.09 -16.09 -1.97
CA GLU A 135 16.76 -15.66 -3.33
C GLU A 135 16.98 -14.16 -3.31
N ASP A 136 17.84 -13.65 -4.19
CA ASP A 136 17.92 -12.23 -4.45
C ASP A 136 16.47 -11.80 -4.69
N GLU A 137 15.88 -11.13 -3.69
CA GLU A 137 14.58 -10.51 -3.81
C GLU A 137 14.77 -9.44 -4.88
N GLU A 138 14.67 -9.83 -6.15
CA GLU A 138 14.52 -8.89 -7.24
C GLU A 138 13.25 -8.13 -6.89
N ALA A 139 13.44 -6.96 -6.29
CA ALA A 139 12.39 -6.01 -6.02
C ALA A 139 11.60 -5.92 -7.32
N MET A 140 10.29 -6.17 -7.25
CA MET A 140 9.45 -5.94 -8.41
C MET A 140 9.37 -4.44 -8.58
N ASP A 141 10.37 -3.90 -9.27
CA ASP A 141 10.49 -2.49 -9.55
C ASP A 141 9.42 -2.18 -10.58
N VAL A 142 8.37 -1.50 -10.12
CA VAL A 142 7.29 -1.08 -10.99
C VAL A 142 7.85 0.07 -11.80
N PRO A 143 8.11 -0.12 -13.10
CA PRO A 143 8.86 0.88 -13.85
C PRO A 143 8.05 2.17 -13.90
N LEU A 144 8.71 3.30 -13.69
CA LEU A 144 8.05 4.58 -13.94
C LEU A 144 7.67 4.69 -15.42
N PRO A 145 6.51 5.30 -15.72
CA PRO A 145 6.18 5.64 -17.09
C PRO A 145 7.28 6.43 -17.80
N ASP A 146 7.41 6.21 -19.12
CA ASP A 146 8.37 6.92 -19.96
C ASP A 146 8.23 8.45 -19.78
N GLY A 147 9.37 9.13 -19.67
CA GLY A 147 9.46 10.59 -19.56
C GLY A 147 9.51 11.14 -18.13
N ILE A 148 9.40 10.28 -17.11
CA ILE A 148 9.59 10.63 -15.70
C ILE A 148 11.03 10.31 -15.28
N ASP A 149 11.74 11.32 -14.76
CA ASP A 149 13.06 11.09 -14.16
C ASP A 149 12.93 10.56 -12.73
N GLU A 150 13.26 9.28 -12.57
CA GLU A 150 13.28 8.57 -11.29
C GLU A 150 14.17 9.26 -10.25
N THR A 151 15.31 9.81 -10.68
CA THR A 151 16.27 10.45 -9.76
C THR A 151 15.66 11.71 -9.17
N THR A 152 15.10 12.57 -10.01
CA THR A 152 14.40 13.78 -9.57
C THR A 152 13.20 13.45 -8.69
N LEU A 153 12.38 12.47 -9.08
CA LEU A 153 11.21 12.05 -8.29
C LEU A 153 11.63 11.55 -6.89
N THR A 154 12.66 10.72 -6.83
CA THR A 154 13.17 10.17 -5.57
C THR A 154 13.72 11.27 -4.67
N ILE A 155 14.53 12.19 -5.20
CA ILE A 155 15.05 13.34 -4.42
C ILE A 155 13.91 14.19 -3.85
N LEU A 156 12.87 14.45 -4.64
CA LEU A 156 11.71 15.23 -4.19
C LEU A 156 10.94 14.53 -3.06
N LEU A 157 10.68 13.22 -3.20
CA LEU A 157 9.95 12.43 -2.21
C LEU A 157 10.77 12.18 -0.94
N ASP A 158 12.08 11.93 -1.05
CA ASP A 158 13.00 11.82 0.08
C ASP A 158 13.06 13.13 0.88
N GLY A 159 13.00 14.27 0.19
CA GLY A 159 12.87 15.58 0.81
C GLY A 159 11.61 15.75 1.65
N GLN A 160 10.58 14.91 1.42
CA GLN A 160 9.30 14.90 2.14
C GLN A 160 9.13 13.65 3.03
N ALA A 161 10.18 12.85 3.25
CA ALA A 161 10.09 11.61 4.02
C ALA A 161 9.44 11.79 5.42
N PRO A 162 9.76 12.83 6.22
CA PRO A 162 9.13 13.01 7.52
C PRO A 162 7.60 13.20 7.44
N LEU A 163 7.13 13.91 6.42
CA LEU A 163 5.70 14.17 6.20
C LEU A 163 4.99 12.90 5.72
N LEU A 164 5.60 12.15 4.80
CA LEU A 164 5.07 10.86 4.33
C LEU A 164 4.95 9.84 5.47
N GLU A 165 5.96 9.75 6.33
CA GLU A 165 5.94 8.90 7.54
C GLU A 165 4.84 9.32 8.52
N GLN A 166 4.70 10.62 8.76
CA GLN A 166 3.66 11.17 9.61
C GLN A 166 2.26 10.83 9.09
N GLU A 167 1.99 11.06 7.80
CA GLU A 167 0.69 10.79 7.18
C GLU A 167 0.37 9.29 7.14
N GLY A 168 1.37 8.45 6.87
CA GLY A 168 1.23 6.99 6.92
C GLY A 168 0.87 6.50 8.33
N THR A 169 1.53 7.04 9.35
CA THR A 169 1.23 6.73 10.76
C THR A 169 -0.17 7.19 11.14
N ALA A 170 -0.53 8.44 10.81
CA ALA A 170 -1.86 8.99 11.09
C ALA A 170 -2.97 8.18 10.43
N PHE A 171 -2.74 7.69 9.21
CA PHE A 171 -3.66 6.79 8.52
C PHE A 171 -3.84 5.47 9.29
N LEU A 172 -2.75 4.78 9.64
CA LEU A 172 -2.82 3.51 10.38
C LEU A 172 -3.50 3.66 11.74
N GLU A 173 -3.27 4.78 12.44
CA GLU A 173 -3.97 5.06 13.70
C GLU A 173 -5.48 5.29 13.50
N SER A 174 -5.88 5.89 12.38
CA SER A 174 -7.29 6.15 12.09
C SER A 174 -8.11 4.87 11.91
N LEU A 175 -7.50 3.78 11.43
CA LEU A 175 -8.18 2.51 11.17
C LEU A 175 -8.78 1.89 12.45
N VAL A 176 -8.09 2.01 13.59
CA VAL A 176 -8.56 1.42 14.85
C VAL A 176 -9.58 2.30 15.56
N ARG A 177 -9.45 3.64 15.46
CA ARG A 177 -10.33 4.57 16.18
C ARG A 177 -11.81 4.42 15.81
N ILE A 178 -12.12 4.02 14.58
CA ILE A 178 -13.49 3.81 14.09
C ILE A 178 -14.22 2.68 14.84
N THR A 179 -13.49 1.69 15.37
CA THR A 179 -14.10 0.55 16.09
C THR A 179 -14.26 0.77 17.59
N THR A 180 -13.56 1.74 18.17
CA THR A 180 -13.59 2.02 19.62
C THR A 180 -14.56 3.11 20.04
N ASP A 181 -15.36 3.69 19.13
CA ASP A 181 -16.41 4.63 19.55
C ASP A 181 -17.52 3.85 20.28
N PRO A 182 -17.67 4.02 21.61
CA PRO A 182 -18.75 3.36 22.32
C PRO A 182 -20.05 4.00 21.85
N GLN A 183 -20.92 3.19 21.22
CA GLN A 183 -22.31 3.56 20.93
C GLN A 183 -22.91 4.33 22.12
N PRO A 184 -23.56 5.49 21.93
CA PRO A 184 -24.32 6.11 23.00
C PRO A 184 -25.41 5.11 23.39
N GLN A 185 -25.33 4.57 24.61
CA GLN A 185 -26.37 3.71 25.13
C GLN A 185 -27.67 4.51 25.28
N PRO A 186 -28.83 3.91 24.94
CA PRO A 186 -30.13 4.57 25.02
C PRO A 186 -30.55 4.93 26.45
#